data_AF-A0A7S4N4K0-F1
#
_entry.id   AF-A0A7S4N4K0-F1
#
_cell.length_a   1.000
_cell.length_b   1.000
_cell.length_c   1.000
_cell.angle_alpha   90.00
_cell.angle_beta   90.00
_cell.angle_gamma   90.00
#
_symmetry.space_group_name_H-M   'P 1'
#
loop_
_entity.id
_entity.type
_entity.pdbx_description
1 polymer ?
#
loop_
_entity_poly.entity_id
_entity_poly.type
_entity_poly.pdbx_seq_one_letter_code
_entity_poly.pdbx_strand_id
1 'polypeptide(L)'
;KNPTRQHTQRTTPRPTARVGGDKAMGDWNRVEQAIQVSYGAAGGVNQNTREEASQFLLDFQQSPDASIICLQKLPHPNLMVSVFCLSTLQNSIEIGYDRLSAYHNKIREVMLSYMEMVLHQEVEIYLKKIFIKCLVTFFRSEYPENWPDFFQRRP
;
A
#
# COMPACT_ATOMS: atom_id res chain seq x y z
N LYS A 1 17.87 -4.99 -71.61
CA LYS A 1 16.80 -4.12 -71.03
C LYS A 1 16.13 -4.92 -69.92
N ASN A 2 16.60 -4.76 -68.67
CA ASN A 2 16.20 -5.56 -67.52
C ASN A 2 15.13 -4.82 -66.69
N PRO A 3 14.08 -5.50 -66.20
CA PRO A 3 13.08 -4.89 -65.34
C PRO A 3 13.50 -4.89 -63.86
N THR A 4 13.21 -3.77 -63.21
CA THR A 4 13.46 -3.44 -61.81
C THR A 4 12.64 -4.32 -60.86
N ARG A 5 13.31 -5.05 -59.94
CA ARG A 5 12.67 -5.70 -58.79
C ARG A 5 12.47 -4.67 -57.68
N GLN A 6 11.22 -4.43 -57.29
CA GLN A 6 10.86 -3.68 -56.07
C GLN A 6 10.99 -4.62 -54.86
N HIS A 7 11.74 -4.20 -53.84
CA HIS A 7 11.84 -4.89 -52.56
C HIS A 7 10.75 -4.39 -51.61
N THR A 8 9.75 -5.21 -51.34
CA THR A 8 8.73 -4.96 -50.32
C THR A 8 9.33 -5.27 -48.94
N GLN A 9 9.66 -4.23 -48.16
CA GLN A 9 10.04 -4.41 -46.75
C GLN A 9 8.76 -4.62 -45.92
N ARG A 10 8.64 -5.80 -45.29
CA ARG A 10 7.64 -6.08 -44.26
C ARG A 10 7.99 -5.29 -43.01
N THR A 11 7.15 -4.34 -42.62
CA THR A 11 7.14 -3.71 -41.31
C THR A 11 6.51 -4.68 -40.31
N THR A 12 7.31 -5.27 -39.43
CA THR A 12 6.81 -5.90 -38.20
C THR A 12 6.46 -4.81 -37.18
N PRO A 13 5.28 -4.86 -36.53
CA PRO A 13 4.93 -3.87 -35.52
C PRO A 13 5.80 -4.03 -34.27
N ARG A 14 6.30 -2.87 -33.81
CA ARG A 14 7.03 -2.66 -32.56
C ARG A 14 6.21 -3.20 -31.38
N PRO A 15 6.76 -4.00 -30.46
CA PRO A 15 6.04 -4.31 -29.23
C PRO A 15 5.87 -3.02 -28.43
N THR A 16 4.61 -2.64 -28.22
CA THR A 16 4.20 -1.57 -27.31
C THR A 16 4.79 -1.86 -25.94
N ALA A 17 5.61 -0.93 -25.46
CA ALA A 17 6.12 -0.92 -24.10
C ALA A 17 4.94 -1.11 -23.14
N ARG A 18 4.99 -2.18 -22.34
CA ARG A 18 4.11 -2.32 -21.19
C ARG A 18 4.36 -1.13 -20.28
N VAL A 19 3.27 -0.43 -20.00
CA VAL A 19 3.14 0.68 -19.08
C VAL A 19 3.73 0.26 -17.73
N GLY A 20 4.61 1.10 -17.19
CA GLY A 20 5.43 0.81 -16.02
C GLY A 20 4.62 0.53 -14.75
N GLY A 21 4.57 -0.74 -14.36
CA GLY A 21 4.17 -1.20 -13.03
C GLY A 21 5.35 -1.66 -12.15
N ASP A 22 6.57 -1.73 -12.69
CA ASP A 22 7.67 -2.45 -12.02
C ASP A 22 8.62 -1.58 -11.19
N LYS A 23 8.49 -0.24 -11.22
CA LYS A 23 9.47 0.64 -10.54
C LYS A 23 9.20 0.84 -9.05
N ALA A 24 7.94 0.68 -8.60
CA ALA A 24 7.58 0.81 -7.18
C ALA A 24 7.81 -0.48 -6.37
N MET A 25 7.88 -1.64 -7.04
CA MET A 25 8.17 -2.94 -6.41
C MET A 25 9.65 -3.12 -6.03
N GLY A 26 10.50 -2.16 -6.40
CA GLY A 26 11.96 -2.28 -6.41
C GLY A 26 12.68 -2.17 -5.07
N ASP A 27 12.09 -1.69 -3.97
CA ASP A 27 12.82 -1.73 -2.69
C ASP A 27 11.97 -1.69 -1.42
N TRP A 28 11.02 -2.63 -1.32
CA TRP A 28 10.34 -2.87 -0.05
C TRP A 28 11.33 -3.12 1.09
N ASN A 29 12.47 -3.75 0.80
CA ASN A 29 13.51 -4.01 1.80
C ASN A 29 14.06 -2.71 2.38
N ARG A 30 14.32 -1.68 1.58
CA ARG A 30 14.71 -0.35 2.07
C ARG A 30 13.60 0.34 2.84
N VAL A 31 12.33 0.18 2.44
CA VAL A 31 11.19 0.70 3.21
C VAL A 31 11.14 0.06 4.59
N GLU A 32 11.24 -1.26 4.66
CA GLU A 32 11.25 -1.99 5.92
C GLU A 32 12.44 -1.61 6.81
N GLN A 33 13.64 -1.48 6.23
CA GLN A 33 14.83 -1.01 6.95
C GLN A 33 14.64 0.42 7.47
N ALA A 34 14.11 1.32 6.64
CA ALA A 34 13.84 2.69 7.05
C ALA A 34 12.81 2.74 8.19
N ILE A 35 11.76 1.90 8.16
CA ILE A 35 10.81 1.76 9.27
C ILE A 35 11.54 1.31 10.54
N GLN A 36 12.40 0.30 10.45
CA GLN A 36 13.16 -0.18 11.61
C GLN A 36 14.12 0.89 12.16
N VAL A 37 14.72 1.71 11.30
CA VAL A 37 15.60 2.83 11.69
C VAL A 37 14.83 3.97 12.33
N SER A 38 13.71 4.38 11.74
CA SER A 38 12.87 5.49 12.21
C SER A 38 12.16 5.16 13.53
N TYR A 39 11.67 3.93 13.65
CA TYR A 39 10.79 3.52 14.75
C TYR A 39 11.41 2.54 15.74
N GLY A 40 12.55 1.93 15.40
CA GLY A 40 13.22 0.98 16.26
C GLY A 40 13.93 1.65 17.43
N ALA A 41 13.93 0.97 18.57
CA ALA A 41 14.75 1.31 19.73
C ALA A 41 16.22 0.87 19.55
N ALA A 42 16.72 0.82 18.31
CA ALA A 42 18.09 0.42 18.03
C ALA A 42 19.05 1.48 18.60
N GLY A 43 19.49 1.26 19.84
CA GLY A 43 20.57 2.01 20.44
C GLY A 43 21.79 1.93 19.53
N GLY A 44 22.26 3.08 19.05
CA GLY A 44 23.44 3.16 18.17
C GLY A 44 23.17 3.74 16.78
N VAL A 45 21.91 3.99 16.39
CA VAL A 45 21.64 4.77 15.17
C VAL A 45 21.79 6.26 15.49
N ASN A 46 22.61 6.96 14.71
CA ASN A 46 22.78 8.41 14.87
C ASN A 46 21.51 9.15 14.42
N GLN A 47 21.34 10.38 14.92
CA GLN A 47 20.14 11.17 14.66
C GLN A 47 19.97 11.49 13.16
N ASN A 48 21.05 11.78 12.45
CA ASN A 48 21.02 12.10 11.01
C ASN A 48 20.45 10.94 10.19
N THR A 49 20.87 9.70 10.44
CA THR A 49 20.37 8.50 9.75
C THR A 49 18.88 8.27 10.04
N ARG A 50 18.42 8.59 11.27
CA ARG A 50 16.99 8.51 11.61
C ARG A 50 16.18 9.56 10.86
N GLU A 51 16.70 10.77 10.70
CA GLU A 51 16.07 11.85 9.93
C GLU A 51 16.01 11.50 8.44
N GLU A 52 17.10 10.98 7.87
CA GLU A 52 17.16 10.52 6.48
C GLU A 52 16.14 9.40 6.21
N ALA A 53 16.06 8.40 7.09
CA ALA A 53 15.08 7.33 6.97
C ALA A 53 13.64 7.85 7.08
N SER A 54 13.39 8.80 7.99
CA SER A 54 12.06 9.38 8.16
C SER A 54 11.65 10.19 6.93
N GLN A 55 12.57 10.97 6.35
CA GLN A 55 12.31 11.69 5.11
C GLN A 55 12.04 10.73 3.94
N PHE A 56 12.82 9.66 3.83
CA PHE A 56 12.59 8.62 2.81
C PHE A 56 11.20 7.98 2.95
N LEU A 57 10.74 7.72 4.18
CA LEU A 57 9.39 7.20 4.41
C LEU A 57 8.30 8.20 4.06
N LEU A 58 8.50 9.50 4.32
CA LEU A 58 7.57 10.55 3.89
C LEU A 58 7.47 10.61 2.37
N ASP A 59 8.61 10.54 1.67
CA ASP A 59 8.64 10.52 0.20
C ASP A 59 7.94 9.26 -0.34
N PHE A 60 8.14 8.11 0.31
CA PHE A 60 7.42 6.88 -0.03
C PHE A 60 5.91 7.07 0.13
N GLN A 61 5.43 7.64 1.24
CA GLN A 61 3.99 7.86 1.50
C GLN A 61 3.32 8.78 0.48
N GLN A 62 4.07 9.67 -0.16
CA GLN A 62 3.59 10.54 -1.24
C GLN A 62 3.49 9.81 -2.59
N SER A 63 4.07 8.61 -2.71
CA SER A 63 4.01 7.85 -3.95
C SER A 63 2.58 7.31 -4.21
N PRO A 64 2.11 7.28 -5.48
CA PRO A 64 0.77 6.82 -5.82
C PRO A 64 0.46 5.39 -5.35
N ASP A 65 1.50 4.55 -5.29
CA ASP A 65 1.36 3.12 -5.04
C ASP A 65 1.61 2.73 -3.57
N ALA A 66 2.02 3.66 -2.70
CA ALA A 66 2.40 3.35 -1.33
C ALA A 66 1.29 2.67 -0.54
N SER A 67 0.04 3.15 -0.65
CA SER A 67 -1.11 2.53 0.01
C SER A 67 -1.36 1.11 -0.47
N ILE A 68 -1.17 0.85 -1.76
CA ILE A 68 -1.37 -0.47 -2.36
C ILE A 68 -0.27 -1.44 -1.92
N ILE A 69 0.98 -0.98 -1.91
CA ILE A 69 2.10 -1.75 -1.39
C ILE A 69 1.85 -2.07 0.09
N CYS A 70 1.51 -1.07 0.91
CA CYS A 70 1.20 -1.25 2.33
C CYS A 70 0.05 -2.26 2.53
N LEU A 71 -0.98 -2.20 1.70
CA LEU A 71 -2.11 -3.13 1.75
C LEU A 71 -1.67 -4.58 1.49
N GLN A 72 -0.76 -4.80 0.54
CA GLN A 72 -0.20 -6.12 0.23
C GLN A 72 0.73 -6.68 1.32
N LYS A 73 1.23 -5.81 2.20
CA LYS A 73 2.16 -6.17 3.28
C LYS A 73 1.46 -6.41 4.61
N LEU A 74 0.14 -6.19 4.68
CA LEU A 74 -0.66 -6.46 5.87
C LEU A 74 -1.32 -7.85 5.80
N PRO A 75 -1.33 -8.62 6.90
CA PRO A 75 -0.61 -8.38 8.15
C PRO A 75 0.90 -8.65 8.04
N HIS A 76 1.68 -7.90 8.82
CA HIS A 76 3.14 -8.05 8.88
C HIS A 76 3.61 -8.50 10.27
N PRO A 77 4.57 -9.44 10.38
CA PRO A 77 5.09 -9.91 11.67
C PRO A 77 5.80 -8.81 12.48
N ASN A 78 6.42 -7.85 11.80
CA ASN A 78 6.99 -6.67 12.45
C ASN A 78 5.88 -5.65 12.78
N LEU A 79 5.69 -5.38 14.08
CA LEU A 79 4.72 -4.42 14.60
C LEU A 79 4.81 -3.03 13.93
N MET A 80 6.01 -2.45 13.86
CA MET A 80 6.19 -1.09 13.36
C MET A 80 5.91 -1.00 11.85
N VAL A 81 6.17 -2.08 11.11
CA VAL A 81 5.78 -2.18 9.71
C VAL A 81 4.25 -2.19 9.57
N SER A 82 3.54 -2.98 10.38
CA SER A 82 2.08 -2.98 10.38
C SER A 82 1.50 -1.62 10.75
N VAL A 83 2.06 -0.95 11.77
CA VAL A 83 1.66 0.40 12.18
C VAL A 83 1.88 1.43 11.06
N PHE A 84 3.05 1.39 10.41
CA PHE A 84 3.35 2.26 9.28
C PHE A 84 2.39 2.02 8.12
N CYS A 85 2.15 0.76 7.75
CA CYS A 85 1.27 0.41 6.64
C CYS A 85 -0.18 0.86 6.88
N LEU A 86 -0.72 0.64 8.08
CA LEU A 86 -2.05 1.09 8.47
C LEU A 86 -2.16 2.63 8.47
N SER A 87 -1.11 3.32 8.94
CA SER A 87 -1.08 4.79 8.96
C SER A 87 -1.03 5.38 7.55
N THR A 88 -0.22 4.79 6.66
CA THR A 88 -0.12 5.18 5.25
C THR A 88 -1.44 4.97 4.51
N LEU A 89 -2.11 3.85 4.76
CA LEU A 89 -3.42 3.55 4.18
C LEU A 89 -4.49 4.51 4.71
N GLN A 90 -4.51 4.77 6.01
CA GLN A 90 -5.41 5.77 6.61
C GLN A 90 -5.24 7.14 5.96
N ASN A 91 -4.01 7.63 5.85
CA ASN A 91 -3.71 8.93 5.25
C ASN A 91 -4.19 8.99 3.78
N SER A 92 -4.00 7.89 3.03
CA SER A 92 -4.43 7.82 1.63
C SER A 92 -5.95 7.88 1.48
N ILE A 93 -6.68 7.24 2.39
CA ILE A 93 -8.16 7.31 2.44
C ILE A 93 -8.60 8.74 2.78
N GLU A 94 -7.97 9.39 3.76
CA GLU A 94 -8.30 10.75 4.19
C GLU A 94 -8.03 11.81 3.11
N ILE A 95 -6.93 11.66 2.36
CA ILE A 95 -6.56 12.62 1.30
C ILE A 95 -7.42 12.45 0.05
N GLY A 96 -7.81 11.23 -0.30
CA GLY A 96 -8.48 10.99 -1.58
C GLY A 96 -8.99 9.58 -1.76
N TYR A 97 -9.97 9.19 -0.95
CA TYR A 97 -10.65 7.90 -1.04
C TYR A 97 -11.10 7.52 -2.46
N ASP A 98 -11.63 8.46 -3.26
CA ASP A 98 -12.08 8.20 -4.63
C ASP A 98 -10.95 7.73 -5.57
N ARG A 99 -9.71 8.15 -5.29
CA ARG A 99 -8.51 7.73 -6.03
C ARG A 99 -8.20 6.24 -5.82
N LEU A 100 -8.76 5.65 -4.76
CA LEU A 100 -8.60 4.25 -4.42
C LEU A 100 -9.75 3.36 -4.95
N SER A 101 -10.64 3.89 -5.80
CA SER A 101 -11.84 3.18 -6.29
C SER A 101 -11.57 1.79 -6.85
N ALA A 102 -10.49 1.61 -7.60
CA ALA A 102 -10.09 0.29 -8.12
C ALA A 102 -9.72 -0.73 -7.02
N TYR A 103 -9.42 -0.28 -5.81
CA TYR A 103 -8.92 -1.07 -4.69
C TYR A 103 -9.88 -1.13 -3.50
N HIS A 104 -11.03 -0.46 -3.53
CA HIS A 104 -12.02 -0.44 -2.43
C HIS A 104 -12.38 -1.85 -1.94
N ASN A 105 -12.72 -2.76 -2.87
CA ASN A 105 -13.03 -4.15 -2.52
C ASN A 105 -11.84 -4.87 -1.86
N LYS A 106 -10.60 -4.60 -2.32
CA LYS A 106 -9.40 -5.21 -1.73
C LYS A 106 -9.10 -4.64 -0.35
N ILE A 107 -9.28 -3.33 -0.17
CA ILE A 107 -9.14 -2.68 1.14
C ILE A 107 -10.15 -3.27 2.12
N ARG A 108 -11.40 -3.44 1.70
CA ARG A 108 -12.45 -4.08 2.50
C ARG A 108 -12.08 -5.51 2.91
N GLU A 109 -11.65 -6.34 1.95
CA GLU A 109 -11.22 -7.72 2.20
C GLU A 109 -10.09 -7.79 3.24
N VAL A 110 -9.05 -6.97 3.04
CA VAL A 110 -7.90 -6.94 3.95
C VAL A 110 -8.30 -6.42 5.33
N MET A 111 -9.12 -5.37 5.41
CA MET A 111 -9.59 -4.81 6.68
C MET A 111 -10.42 -5.82 7.48
N LEU A 112 -11.31 -6.57 6.82
CA LEU A 112 -12.11 -7.60 7.47
C LEU A 112 -11.23 -8.79 7.91
N SER A 113 -10.31 -9.25 7.07
CA SER A 113 -9.37 -10.32 7.44
C SER A 113 -8.47 -9.90 8.61
N TYR A 114 -8.00 -8.64 8.61
CA TYR A 114 -7.21 -8.09 9.70
C TYR A 114 -8.04 -7.95 10.99
N MET A 115 -9.33 -7.61 10.88
CA MET A 115 -10.25 -7.57 12.01
C MET A 115 -10.36 -8.95 12.66
N GLU A 116 -10.55 -10.01 11.87
CA GLU A 116 -10.60 -11.38 12.37
C GLU A 116 -9.30 -11.75 13.09
N MET A 117 -8.14 -11.41 12.52
CA MET A 117 -6.85 -11.61 13.17
C MET A 117 -6.77 -10.89 14.52
N VAL A 118 -7.15 -9.61 14.56
CA VAL A 118 -7.10 -8.76 15.78
C VAL A 118 -8.07 -9.26 16.87
N LEU A 119 -9.19 -9.85 16.49
CA LEU A 119 -10.18 -10.41 17.42
C LEU A 119 -9.74 -11.75 18.02
N HIS A 120 -9.05 -12.59 17.26
CA HIS A 120 -8.69 -13.96 17.68
C HIS A 120 -7.25 -14.11 18.19
N GLN A 121 -6.37 -13.14 17.93
CA GLN A 121 -4.97 -13.19 18.34
C GLN A 121 -4.64 -12.16 19.42
N GLU A 122 -3.63 -12.47 20.24
CA GLU A 122 -3.01 -11.53 21.17
C GLU A 122 -2.17 -10.50 20.39
N VAL A 123 -2.84 -9.48 19.87
CA VAL A 123 -2.20 -8.33 19.24
C VAL A 123 -1.98 -7.22 20.25
N GLU A 124 -0.85 -6.50 20.17
CA GLU A 124 -0.56 -5.35 21.02
C GLU A 124 -1.68 -4.30 20.97
N ILE A 125 -2.05 -3.76 22.15
CA ILE A 125 -3.11 -2.74 22.28
C ILE A 125 -2.83 -1.53 21.39
N TYR A 126 -1.57 -1.15 21.23
CA TYR A 126 -1.17 -0.05 20.36
C TYR A 126 -1.57 -0.30 18.90
N LEU A 127 -1.21 -1.47 18.35
CA LEU A 127 -1.60 -1.85 16.99
C LEU A 127 -3.11 -1.96 16.82
N LYS A 128 -3.83 -2.51 17.83
CA LYS A 128 -5.30 -2.55 17.81
C LYS A 128 -5.91 -1.15 17.66
N LYS A 129 -5.39 -0.15 18.39
CA LYS A 129 -5.86 1.23 18.30
C LYS A 129 -5.62 1.84 16.91
N ILE A 130 -4.43 1.62 16.33
CA ILE A 130 -4.11 2.09 14.98
C ILE A 130 -5.01 1.43 13.94
N PHE A 131 -5.21 0.12 14.04
CA PHE A 131 -6.12 -0.63 13.16
C PHE A 131 -7.56 -0.09 13.24
N ILE A 132 -8.12 0.04 14.45
CA ILE A 132 -9.49 0.57 14.63
C ILE A 132 -9.62 1.96 14.01
N LYS A 133 -8.62 2.83 14.21
CA LYS A 133 -8.62 4.17 13.62
C LYS A 133 -8.68 4.11 12.09
N CYS A 134 -7.86 3.27 11.47
CA CYS A 134 -7.85 3.07 10.02
C CYS A 134 -9.18 2.50 9.51
N LEU A 135 -9.72 1.47 10.19
CA LEU A 135 -10.99 0.84 9.85
C LEU A 135 -12.16 1.83 9.94
N VAL A 136 -12.23 2.64 11.00
CA VAL A 136 -13.27 3.66 11.15
C VAL A 136 -13.16 4.74 10.07
N THR A 137 -11.95 5.16 9.72
CA THR A 137 -11.72 6.09 8.61
C THR A 137 -12.22 5.51 7.29
N PHE A 138 -11.90 4.25 6.98
CA PHE A 138 -12.39 3.56 5.78
C PHE A 138 -13.91 3.42 5.78
N PHE A 139 -14.48 2.96 6.90
CA PHE A 139 -15.91 2.76 7.05
C PHE A 139 -16.69 4.06 6.82
N ARG A 140 -16.22 5.18 7.37
CA ARG A 140 -16.83 6.50 7.17
C ARG A 140 -16.86 6.95 5.70
N SER A 141 -15.90 6.49 4.90
CA SER A 141 -15.83 6.80 3.46
C SER A 141 -16.66 5.85 2.59
N GLU A 142 -16.93 4.63 3.07
CA GLU A 142 -17.67 3.59 2.35
C GLU A 142 -19.17 3.59 2.67
N TYR A 143 -19.53 3.83 3.94
CA TYR A 143 -20.89 3.70 4.43
C TYR A 143 -21.64 5.04 4.41
N PRO A 144 -22.93 5.07 4.03
CA PRO A 144 -23.77 3.92 3.65
C PRO A 144 -23.73 3.50 2.18
N GLU A 145 -23.23 4.35 1.28
CA GLU A 145 -23.48 4.22 -0.16
C GLU A 145 -22.84 2.98 -0.78
N ASN A 146 -21.59 2.69 -0.42
CA ASN A 146 -20.80 1.61 -0.99
C ASN A 146 -20.78 0.34 -0.12
N TRP A 147 -21.32 0.43 1.10
CA TRP A 147 -21.44 -0.70 2.03
C TRP A 147 -22.78 -0.74 2.79
N PRO A 148 -23.93 -0.69 2.10
CA PRO A 148 -25.24 -0.54 2.73
C PRO A 148 -25.66 -1.72 3.61
N ASP A 149 -25.11 -2.91 3.35
CA ASP A 149 -25.40 -4.16 4.03
C ASP A 149 -24.50 -4.42 5.25
N PHE A 150 -23.60 -3.50 5.63
CA PHE A 150 -22.64 -3.70 6.72
C PHE A 150 -23.30 -4.20 8.00
N PHE A 151 -24.36 -3.53 8.48
CA PHE A 151 -25.08 -3.91 9.70
C PHE A 151 -26.15 -4.99 9.47
N GLN A 152 -26.42 -5.35 8.21
CA GLN A 152 -27.45 -6.35 7.87
C GLN A 152 -26.87 -7.78 7.85
N ARG A 153 -25.55 -7.91 7.67
CA ARG A 153 -24.85 -9.19 7.82
C ARG A 153 -24.86 -9.59 9.28
N ARG A 154 -25.87 -10.36 9.69
CA ARG A 154 -25.78 -11.16 10.92
C ARG A 154 -24.79 -12.31 10.66
N PRO A 155 -23.90 -12.63 11.61
CA PRO A 155 -23.13 -13.86 11.57
C PRO A 155 -24.05 -15.08 11.59
#